data_AF-A0A352JI25-F1
#
_entry.id   AF-A0A352JI25-F1
#
_cell.length_a   1.000
_cell.length_b   1.000
_cell.length_c   1.000
_cell.angle_alpha   90.00
_cell.angle_beta   90.00
_cell.angle_gamma   90.00
#
_symmetry.space_group_name_H-M   'P 1'
#
loop_
_entity.id
_entity.type
_entity.pdbx_description
1 polymer ?
#
loop_
_entity_poly.entity_id
_entity_poly.type
_entity_poly.pdbx_seq_one_letter_code
_entity_poly.pdbx_strand_id
1 'polypeptide(L)'
;MTTKNSLNEKVLDYLGDRIVLKSLTRWNDAYKEFPRYVMEYLCARYVDLENPVIGQQKIDRILNEHYVGSEAKELIKSKIKENGEYTILGQFQVRLDASRDHYWAEVPAIGETNVRVSPAILHKFGDILLTSGAWGTALLEYDPSYELGRKKYPFYIKQFTPFQVTRLDLDDYIEKRKLF
;
A
#
# COMPACT_ATOMS: atom_id res chain seq x y z
N MET A 1 -27.68 22.68 29.05
CA MET A 1 -26.34 23.21 28.81
C MET A 1 -25.67 22.30 27.80
N THR A 2 -25.71 22.67 26.53
CA THR A 2 -25.16 21.86 25.43
C THR A 2 -23.65 21.97 25.51
N THR A 3 -22.97 20.90 25.94
CA THR A 3 -21.51 20.81 25.93
C THR A 3 -21.07 21.04 24.49
N LYS A 4 -20.48 22.20 24.26
CA LYS A 4 -19.97 22.60 22.95
C LYS A 4 -18.73 21.74 22.72
N ASN A 5 -18.88 20.55 22.12
CA ASN A 5 -17.72 19.77 21.68
C ASN A 5 -16.85 20.73 20.86
N SER A 6 -15.61 20.86 21.30
CA SER A 6 -14.61 21.68 20.63
C SER A 6 -14.50 21.22 19.17
N LEU A 7 -14.14 22.14 18.28
CA LEU A 7 -13.94 21.81 16.87
C LEU A 7 -13.00 20.60 16.71
N ASN A 8 -12.00 20.49 17.56
CA ASN A 8 -11.05 19.38 17.59
C ASN A 8 -11.74 18.03 17.84
N GLU A 9 -12.60 17.94 18.86
CA GLU A 9 -13.34 16.69 19.17
C GLU A 9 -14.23 16.26 18.00
N LYS A 10 -14.99 17.18 17.42
CA LYS A 10 -15.81 16.87 16.23
C LYS A 10 -14.94 16.41 15.05
N VAL A 11 -13.79 17.04 14.83
CA VAL A 11 -12.88 16.69 13.73
C VAL A 11 -12.35 15.27 13.95
N LEU A 12 -11.98 14.89 15.18
CA LEU A 12 -11.59 13.51 15.50
C LEU A 12 -12.72 12.50 15.29
N ASP A 13 -13.93 12.80 15.74
CA ASP A 13 -15.07 11.88 15.66
C ASP A 13 -15.48 11.56 14.21
N TYR A 14 -15.50 12.57 13.34
CA TYR A 14 -16.03 12.42 11.97
C TYR A 14 -14.95 12.26 10.89
N LEU A 15 -13.73 12.71 11.16
CA LEU A 15 -12.64 12.78 10.19
C LEU A 15 -11.33 12.16 10.73
N GLY A 16 -11.37 11.36 11.79
CA GLY A 16 -10.20 10.72 12.42
C GLY A 16 -9.27 10.00 11.44
N ASP A 17 -9.84 9.29 10.46
CA ASP A 17 -9.13 8.57 9.40
C ASP A 17 -8.44 9.49 8.36
N ARG A 18 -8.71 10.80 8.42
CA ARG A 18 -8.19 11.84 7.52
C ARG A 18 -7.26 12.81 8.22
N ILE A 19 -7.05 12.66 9.53
CA ILE A 19 -6.21 13.55 10.33
C ILE A 19 -4.87 12.88 10.57
N VAL A 20 -3.82 13.64 10.35
CA VAL A 20 -2.45 13.21 10.64
C VAL A 20 -1.77 14.27 11.49
N LEU A 21 -1.25 13.87 12.65
CA LEU A 21 -0.35 14.71 13.42
C LEU A 21 1.00 14.80 12.71
N LYS A 22 1.23 15.90 12.00
CA LYS A 22 2.49 16.16 11.29
C LYS A 22 3.72 16.21 12.20
N SER A 23 3.55 16.41 13.51
CA SER A 23 4.65 16.29 14.49
C SER A 23 5.12 14.84 14.65
N LEU A 24 4.21 13.87 14.52
CA LEU A 24 4.49 12.43 14.55
C LEU A 24 4.94 11.88 13.19
N THR A 25 5.13 12.71 12.18
CA THR A 25 5.67 12.28 10.87
C THR A 25 7.13 12.73 10.68
N ARG A 26 7.79 13.26 11.71
CA ARG A 26 9.18 13.77 11.66
C ARG A 26 10.19 12.73 12.17
N TRP A 27 10.42 11.63 11.46
CA TRP A 27 11.18 10.48 12.00
C TRP A 27 12.43 10.08 11.18
N ASN A 28 13.32 9.31 11.83
CA ASN A 28 14.68 8.82 11.51
C ASN A 28 15.09 8.58 10.04
N ASP A 29 16.41 8.48 9.81
CA ASP A 29 17.02 8.21 8.49
C ASP A 29 16.48 6.95 7.79
N ALA A 30 16.04 5.94 8.54
CA ALA A 30 15.44 4.72 8.01
C ALA A 30 14.16 4.96 7.18
N TYR A 31 13.48 6.09 7.38
CA TYR A 31 12.23 6.43 6.68
C TYR A 31 12.43 7.31 5.44
N LYS A 32 13.67 7.76 5.17
CA LYS A 32 13.99 8.62 4.01
C LYS A 32 13.70 7.98 2.66
N GLU A 33 13.68 6.65 2.61
CA GLU A 33 13.43 5.86 1.41
C GLU A 33 11.95 5.88 0.98
N PHE A 34 11.03 6.23 1.89
CA PHE A 34 9.59 6.20 1.61
C PHE A 34 9.06 7.58 1.19
N PRO A 35 8.15 7.63 0.19
CA PRO A 35 7.41 8.86 -0.08
C PRO A 35 6.64 9.34 1.15
N ARG A 36 6.63 10.66 1.39
CA ARG A 36 5.99 11.24 2.59
C ARG A 36 4.55 10.78 2.79
N TYR A 37 3.76 10.70 1.72
CA TYR A 37 2.35 10.32 1.79
C TYR A 37 2.15 8.87 2.28
N VAL A 38 3.12 7.97 2.08
CA VAL A 38 3.07 6.59 2.61
C VAL A 38 3.13 6.63 4.13
N MET A 39 4.06 7.40 4.68
CA MET A 39 4.20 7.56 6.12
C MET A 39 2.99 8.27 6.73
N GLU A 40 2.47 9.30 6.05
CA GLU A 40 1.24 9.98 6.47
C GLU A 40 0.06 9.01 6.54
N TYR A 41 -0.11 8.13 5.54
CA TYR A 41 -1.13 7.09 5.56
C TYR A 41 -0.96 6.10 6.72
N LEU A 42 0.28 5.60 6.92
CA LEU A 42 0.55 4.64 7.99
C LEU A 42 0.28 5.25 9.37
N CYS A 43 0.66 6.51 9.58
CA CYS A 43 0.35 7.25 10.80
C CYS A 43 -1.17 7.43 10.96
N ALA A 44 -1.88 7.93 9.94
CA ALA A 44 -3.35 8.09 9.98
C ALA A 44 -4.07 6.80 10.38
N ARG A 45 -3.57 5.66 9.88
CA ARG A 45 -4.21 4.36 10.05
C ARG A 45 -3.92 3.68 11.39
N TYR A 46 -2.72 3.87 11.94
CA TYR A 46 -2.26 3.07 13.08
C TYR A 46 -1.92 3.87 14.33
N VAL A 47 -1.69 5.19 14.21
CA VAL A 47 -1.27 6.03 15.33
C VAL A 47 -2.49 6.68 15.95
N ASP A 48 -2.78 6.29 17.19
CA ASP A 48 -3.72 7.00 18.05
C ASP A 48 -3.06 8.27 18.61
N LEU A 49 -3.83 9.35 18.69
CA LEU A 49 -3.37 10.63 19.24
C LEU A 49 -3.16 10.55 20.76
N GLU A 50 -3.97 9.77 21.47
CA GLU A 50 -3.86 9.62 22.92
C GLU A 50 -2.71 8.68 23.31
N ASN A 51 -2.39 7.71 22.44
CA ASN A 51 -1.29 6.78 22.66
C ASN A 51 -0.54 6.44 21.35
N PRO A 52 0.43 7.29 20.95
CA PRO A 52 1.11 7.12 19.66
C PRO A 52 2.13 5.97 19.64
N VAL A 53 2.60 5.50 20.80
CA VAL A 53 3.70 4.51 20.91
C VAL A 53 3.33 3.18 20.28
N ILE A 54 2.12 2.68 20.53
CA ILE A 54 1.64 1.40 20.00
C ILE A 54 1.54 1.45 18.48
N GLY A 55 1.01 2.56 17.95
CA GLY A 55 0.91 2.79 16.51
C GLY A 55 2.28 2.85 15.83
N GLN A 56 3.22 3.56 16.45
CA GLN A 56 4.60 3.65 15.96
C GLN A 56 5.29 2.28 15.89
N GLN A 57 5.20 1.48 16.96
CA GLN A 57 5.74 0.11 16.96
C GLN A 57 5.13 -0.77 15.88
N LYS A 58 3.83 -0.61 15.59
CA LYS A 58 3.17 -1.34 14.51
C LYS A 58 3.67 -0.91 13.14
N ILE A 59 3.88 0.39 12.93
CA ILE A 59 4.47 0.92 11.69
C ILE A 59 5.88 0.35 11.49
N ASP A 60 6.71 0.40 12.52
CA ASP A 60 8.08 -0.14 12.47
C ASP A 60 8.09 -1.62 12.12
N ARG A 61 7.16 -2.40 12.70
CA ARG A 61 7.00 -3.80 12.34
C ARG A 61 6.62 -3.98 10.87
N ILE A 62 5.61 -3.25 10.38
CA ILE A 62 5.17 -3.35 8.98
C ILE A 62 6.31 -3.03 8.02
N LEU A 63 7.07 -1.98 8.30
CA LEU A 63 8.21 -1.57 7.47
C LEU A 63 9.33 -2.61 7.55
N ASN A 64 9.72 -3.06 8.74
CA ASN A 64 10.81 -4.04 8.89
C ASN A 64 10.48 -5.42 8.31
N GLU A 65 9.22 -5.86 8.38
CA GLU A 65 8.81 -7.19 7.92
C GLU A 65 8.57 -7.23 6.39
N HIS A 66 8.00 -6.16 5.84
CA HIS A 66 7.51 -6.17 4.46
C HIS A 66 8.31 -5.28 3.51
N TYR A 67 9.07 -4.29 4.00
CA TYR A 67 9.93 -3.49 3.13
C TYR A 67 11.20 -4.27 2.78
N VAL A 68 11.52 -4.24 1.50
CA VAL A 68 12.68 -4.93 0.95
C VAL A 68 13.55 -3.90 0.27
N GLY A 69 14.74 -3.68 0.83
CA GLY A 69 15.76 -2.87 0.17
C GLY A 69 16.26 -3.54 -1.12
N SER A 70 16.70 -2.73 -2.07
CA SER A 70 17.12 -3.18 -3.40
C SER A 70 18.23 -4.25 -3.41
N GLU A 71 19.02 -4.35 -2.34
CA GLU A 71 20.10 -5.33 -2.15
C GLU A 71 19.59 -6.77 -1.91
N ALA A 72 18.35 -6.95 -1.44
CA ALA A 72 17.84 -8.23 -0.95
C ALA A 72 16.80 -8.91 -1.88
N LYS A 73 16.74 -8.51 -3.16
CA LYS A 73 15.72 -8.97 -4.13
C LYS A 73 15.69 -10.50 -4.26
N GLU A 74 16.83 -11.14 -4.47
CA GLU A 74 16.91 -12.60 -4.67
C GLU A 74 16.56 -13.38 -3.39
N LEU A 75 16.90 -12.84 -2.21
CA LEU A 75 16.50 -13.42 -0.93
C LEU A 75 14.97 -13.44 -0.79
N ILE A 76 14.30 -12.38 -1.22
CA ILE A 76 12.84 -12.29 -1.12
C ILE A 76 12.14 -13.16 -2.17
N LYS A 77 12.67 -13.24 -3.40
CA LYS A 77 12.20 -14.23 -4.38
C LYS A 77 12.27 -15.65 -3.81
N SER A 78 13.38 -15.99 -3.17
CA SER A 78 13.56 -17.28 -2.50
C SER A 78 12.51 -17.47 -1.40
N LYS A 79 12.30 -16.49 -0.51
CA LYS A 79 11.26 -16.56 0.53
C LYS A 79 9.85 -16.76 -0.05
N ILE A 80 9.49 -16.03 -1.11
CA ILE A 80 8.18 -16.19 -1.79
C ILE A 80 8.03 -17.61 -2.34
N LYS A 81 9.08 -18.15 -2.97
CA LYS A 81 9.09 -19.52 -3.49
C LYS A 81 8.96 -20.57 -2.40
N GLU A 82 9.78 -20.48 -1.35
CA GLU A 82 9.83 -21.50 -0.29
C GLU A 82 8.62 -21.45 0.64
N ASN A 83 8.06 -20.27 0.89
CA ASN A 83 6.87 -20.10 1.73
C ASN A 83 5.55 -20.20 0.94
N GLY A 84 5.62 -20.23 -0.40
CA GLY A 84 4.47 -20.17 -1.30
C GLY A 84 3.88 -18.76 -1.46
N GLU A 85 3.75 -18.03 -0.35
CA GLU A 85 3.26 -16.65 -0.33
C GLU A 85 4.10 -15.75 0.57
N TYR A 86 4.20 -14.47 0.21
CA TYR A 86 4.86 -13.45 1.04
C TYR A 86 4.23 -12.08 0.80
N THR A 87 4.02 -11.32 1.88
CA THR A 87 3.57 -9.93 1.77
C THR A 87 4.78 -9.02 1.60
N ILE A 88 4.75 -8.14 0.60
CA ILE A 88 5.77 -7.11 0.40
C ILE A 88 5.14 -5.73 0.43
N LEU A 89 5.94 -4.74 0.81
CA LEU A 89 5.60 -3.32 0.77
C LEU A 89 6.48 -2.63 -0.26
N GLY A 90 5.86 -1.89 -1.17
CA GLY A 90 6.58 -1.14 -2.18
C GLY A 90 5.68 -0.43 -3.16
N GLN A 91 6.28 0.01 -4.26
CA GLN A 91 5.57 0.55 -5.41
C GLN A 91 5.14 -0.56 -6.36
N PHE A 92 3.92 -0.44 -6.90
CA PHE A 92 3.35 -1.35 -7.88
C PHE A 92 2.79 -0.54 -9.02
N GLN A 93 3.07 -0.97 -10.25
CA GLN A 93 2.50 -0.40 -11.46
C GLN A 93 2.10 -1.54 -12.39
N VAL A 94 1.05 -1.33 -13.17
CA VAL A 94 0.57 -2.31 -14.15
C VAL A 94 0.64 -1.68 -15.53
N ARG A 95 0.94 -2.51 -16.54
CA ARG A 95 0.85 -2.14 -17.96
C ARG A 95 0.16 -3.23 -18.75
N LEU A 96 -0.48 -2.83 -19.85
CA LEU A 96 -1.00 -3.76 -20.86
C LEU A 96 0.10 -4.05 -21.90
N ASP A 97 0.44 -5.33 -22.07
CA ASP A 97 1.20 -5.81 -23.22
C ASP A 97 0.23 -6.30 -24.30
N ALA A 98 -0.15 -5.41 -25.20
CA ALA A 98 -1.10 -5.69 -26.28
C ALA A 98 -0.60 -6.78 -27.24
N SER A 99 0.73 -6.99 -27.35
CA SER A 99 1.29 -8.05 -28.22
C SER A 99 1.03 -9.46 -27.69
N ARG A 100 0.74 -9.57 -26.38
CA ARG A 100 0.51 -10.84 -25.68
C ARG A 100 -0.88 -10.92 -25.05
N ASP A 101 -1.71 -9.90 -25.23
CA ASP A 101 -3.00 -9.73 -24.57
C ASP A 101 -2.92 -9.99 -23.05
N HIS A 102 -1.94 -9.35 -22.40
CA HIS A 102 -1.65 -9.62 -20.98
C HIS A 102 -1.34 -8.36 -20.18
N TYR A 103 -1.88 -8.29 -18.97
CA TYR A 103 -1.51 -7.27 -17.99
C TYR A 103 -0.32 -7.75 -17.16
N TRP A 104 0.71 -6.91 -17.08
CA TRP A 104 1.90 -7.18 -16.30
C TRP A 104 2.06 -6.14 -15.22
N ALA A 105 2.28 -6.60 -13.99
CA ALA A 105 2.72 -5.75 -12.90
C ALA A 105 4.25 -5.68 -12.86
N GLU A 106 4.74 -4.49 -12.54
CA GLU A 106 6.10 -4.22 -12.15
C GLU A 106 6.17 -4.18 -10.61
N VAL A 107 7.14 -4.92 -10.08
CA VAL A 107 7.40 -5.06 -8.64
C VAL A 107 8.90 -4.83 -8.41
N PRO A 108 9.34 -3.56 -8.24
CA PRO A 108 10.74 -3.22 -8.07
C PRO A 108 11.39 -3.88 -6.85
N ALA A 109 10.60 -4.14 -5.80
CA ALA A 109 11.04 -4.80 -4.55
C ALA A 109 11.60 -6.21 -4.78
N ILE A 110 11.20 -6.89 -5.86
CA ILE A 110 11.80 -8.15 -6.30
C ILE A 110 12.51 -8.02 -7.66
N GLY A 111 12.55 -6.83 -8.26
CA GLY A 111 13.17 -6.61 -9.57
C GLY A 111 12.49 -7.34 -10.73
N GLU A 112 11.18 -7.61 -10.64
CA GLU A 112 10.41 -8.27 -11.69
C GLU A 112 9.49 -7.27 -12.39
N THR A 113 9.51 -7.26 -13.72
CA THR A 113 8.69 -6.37 -14.58
C THR A 113 7.55 -7.09 -15.29
N ASN A 114 7.46 -8.40 -15.11
CA ASN A 114 6.43 -9.27 -15.68
C ASN A 114 5.82 -10.16 -14.59
N VAL A 115 5.26 -9.53 -13.57
CA VAL A 115 4.51 -10.22 -12.52
C VAL A 115 3.05 -10.30 -12.94
N ARG A 116 2.43 -11.47 -12.80
CA ARG A 116 1.01 -11.62 -13.08
C ARG A 116 0.19 -10.87 -12.03
N VAL A 117 -1.01 -10.41 -12.38
CA VAL A 117 -1.86 -9.65 -11.45
C VAL A 117 -3.29 -10.18 -11.46
N SER A 118 -3.88 -10.31 -10.28
CA SER A 118 -5.26 -10.76 -10.13
C SER A 118 -6.24 -9.83 -10.86
N PRO A 119 -7.22 -10.37 -11.62
CA PRO A 119 -8.27 -9.58 -12.26
C PRO A 119 -9.07 -8.73 -11.25
N ALA A 120 -9.24 -9.21 -10.02
CA ALA A 120 -9.93 -8.45 -8.97
C ALA A 120 -9.17 -7.16 -8.58
N ILE A 121 -7.83 -7.20 -8.61
CA ILE A 121 -6.99 -6.02 -8.37
C ILE A 121 -7.15 -5.04 -9.52
N LEU A 122 -7.13 -5.52 -10.77
CA LEU A 122 -7.33 -4.68 -11.96
C LEU A 122 -8.71 -4.01 -11.93
N HIS A 123 -9.77 -4.76 -11.61
CA HIS A 123 -11.12 -4.21 -11.52
C HIS A 123 -11.24 -3.14 -10.42
N LYS A 124 -10.58 -3.34 -9.28
CA LYS A 124 -10.72 -2.44 -8.12
C LYS A 124 -9.77 -1.25 -8.14
N PHE A 125 -8.56 -1.43 -8.65
CA PHE A 125 -7.46 -0.45 -8.55
C PHE A 125 -6.79 -0.15 -9.90
N GLY A 126 -7.35 -0.64 -11.01
CA GLY A 126 -6.78 -0.51 -12.36
C GLY A 126 -6.51 0.94 -12.76
N ASP A 127 -7.43 1.87 -12.49
CA ASP A 127 -7.28 3.30 -12.84
C ASP A 127 -5.94 3.89 -12.34
N ILE A 128 -5.52 3.52 -11.14
CA ILE A 128 -4.30 4.06 -10.50
C ILE A 128 -3.09 3.22 -10.89
N LEU A 129 -3.24 1.89 -10.87
CA LEU A 129 -2.14 0.98 -11.19
C LEU A 129 -1.69 1.09 -12.64
N LEU A 130 -2.61 1.34 -13.59
CA LEU A 130 -2.32 1.51 -15.02
C LEU A 130 -1.84 2.92 -15.39
N THR A 131 -1.87 3.88 -14.45
CA THR A 131 -1.41 5.26 -14.66
C THR A 131 -0.11 5.50 -13.89
N SER A 132 -0.19 6.12 -12.71
CA SER A 132 0.98 6.49 -11.90
C SER A 132 1.58 5.32 -11.10
N GLY A 133 0.86 4.20 -11.03
CA GLY A 133 1.12 3.17 -10.02
C GLY A 133 0.70 3.63 -8.62
N ALA A 134 0.83 2.74 -7.64
CA ALA A 134 0.51 3.01 -6.25
C ALA A 134 1.52 2.33 -5.32
N TRP A 135 1.83 3.00 -4.20
CA TRP A 135 2.46 2.36 -3.07
C TRP A 135 1.42 1.58 -2.26
N GLY A 136 1.82 0.44 -1.72
CA GLY A 136 0.94 -0.39 -0.93
C GLY A 136 1.61 -1.64 -0.39
N THR A 137 0.82 -2.51 0.23
CA THR A 137 1.20 -3.91 0.46
C THR A 137 0.60 -4.81 -0.61
N ALA A 138 1.37 -5.80 -1.04
CA ALA A 138 0.92 -6.84 -1.96
C ALA A 138 1.24 -8.22 -1.40
N LEU A 139 0.27 -9.13 -1.49
CA LEU A 139 0.49 -10.55 -1.25
C LEU A 139 0.96 -11.17 -2.57
N LEU A 140 2.22 -11.57 -2.62
CA LEU A 140 2.79 -12.29 -3.75
C LEU A 140 2.68 -13.79 -3.50
N GLU A 141 2.27 -14.51 -4.54
CA GLU A 141 2.25 -15.96 -4.61
C GLU A 141 3.27 -16.46 -5.64
N TYR A 142 3.90 -17.60 -5.36
CA TYR A 142 4.74 -18.33 -6.30
C TYR A 142 4.01 -19.53 -6.89
N ASP A 143 3.71 -19.48 -8.19
CA ASP A 143 3.08 -20.57 -8.92
C ASP A 143 3.91 -20.92 -10.18
N PRO A 144 4.70 -22.02 -10.15
CA PRO A 144 5.61 -22.38 -11.25
C PRO A 144 4.92 -22.99 -12.47
N SER A 145 3.60 -23.18 -12.42
CA SER A 145 2.82 -23.83 -13.50
C SER A 145 2.47 -22.87 -14.64
N TYR A 146 2.46 -21.57 -14.37
CA TYR A 146 2.09 -20.59 -15.39
C TYR A 146 3.23 -20.35 -16.40
N GLU A 147 2.92 -20.65 -17.66
CA GLU A 147 3.80 -20.46 -18.81
C GLU A 147 3.10 -19.63 -19.89
N LEU A 148 3.86 -18.75 -20.53
CA LEU A 148 3.43 -18.06 -21.74
C LEU A 148 4.46 -18.33 -22.84
N GLY A 149 4.10 -19.19 -23.79
CA GLY A 149 5.03 -19.75 -24.76
C GLY A 149 6.02 -20.70 -24.09
N ARG A 150 7.32 -20.36 -24.11
CA ARG A 150 8.39 -21.16 -23.51
C ARG A 150 8.95 -20.57 -22.21
N LYS A 151 8.36 -19.47 -21.72
CA LYS A 151 8.85 -18.75 -20.54
C LYS A 151 7.87 -18.88 -19.38
N LYS A 152 8.41 -19.16 -18.19
CA LYS A 152 7.67 -19.21 -16.93
C LYS A 152 7.52 -17.82 -16.31
N TYR A 153 6.37 -17.58 -15.71
CA TYR A 153 6.06 -16.34 -15.00
C TYR A 153 5.48 -16.67 -13.61
N PRO A 154 6.34 -17.12 -12.67
CA PRO A 154 5.84 -17.77 -11.48
C PRO A 154 5.23 -16.81 -10.46
N PHE A 155 5.66 -15.54 -10.44
CA PHE A 155 5.16 -14.55 -9.49
C PHE A 155 3.78 -14.04 -9.87
N TYR A 156 2.90 -13.97 -8.87
CA TYR A 156 1.52 -13.51 -9.02
C TYR A 156 1.12 -12.60 -7.85
N ILE A 157 0.58 -11.42 -8.16
CA ILE A 157 -0.03 -10.54 -7.17
C ILE A 157 -1.45 -11.03 -6.90
N LYS A 158 -1.61 -11.71 -5.77
CA LYS A 158 -2.89 -12.28 -5.33
C LYS A 158 -3.79 -11.22 -4.69
N GLN A 159 -3.21 -10.35 -3.87
CA GLN A 159 -3.91 -9.26 -3.19
C GLN A 159 -3.08 -7.99 -3.20
N PHE A 160 -3.75 -6.84 -3.20
CA PHE A 160 -3.11 -5.54 -3.13
C PHE A 160 -3.93 -4.58 -2.26
N THR A 161 -3.24 -3.87 -1.38
CA THR A 161 -3.82 -2.81 -0.54
C THR A 161 -3.03 -1.52 -0.75
N PRO A 162 -3.57 -0.55 -1.53
CA PRO A 162 -2.90 0.73 -1.72
C PRO A 162 -2.85 1.55 -0.44
N PHE A 163 -1.77 2.30 -0.26
CA PHE A 163 -1.62 3.32 0.79
C PHE A 163 -2.15 4.69 0.38
N GLN A 164 -2.46 4.87 -0.90
CA GLN A 164 -3.12 6.09 -1.31
C GLN A 164 -4.59 6.05 -0.86
N VAL A 165 -5.01 7.12 -0.20
CA VAL A 165 -6.43 7.47 0.02
C VAL A 165 -7.01 7.88 -1.34
N THR A 166 -7.09 6.94 -2.27
CA THR A 166 -7.51 7.20 -3.64
C THR A 166 -8.99 6.93 -3.76
N ARG A 167 -9.73 7.86 -3.17
CA ARG A 167 -10.84 8.60 -3.74
C ARG A 167 -11.25 9.53 -2.63
N LEU A 168 -11.03 10.84 -2.83
CA LEU A 168 -11.78 11.81 -2.07
C LEU A 168 -13.23 11.56 -2.49
N ASP A 169 -13.96 10.80 -1.68
CA ASP A 169 -15.38 10.64 -1.85
C ASP A 169 -15.98 12.02 -1.56
N LEU A 170 -16.21 12.75 -2.64
CA LEU A 170 -16.71 14.12 -2.61
C LEU A 170 -18.07 14.16 -1.90
N ASP A 171 -18.89 13.13 -2.10
CA ASP A 171 -20.20 13.04 -1.47
C ASP A 171 -20.04 12.80 0.04
N ASP A 172 -19.19 11.86 0.46
CA ASP A 172 -18.87 11.67 1.89
C ASP A 172 -18.26 12.95 2.51
N TYR A 173 -17.38 13.65 1.80
CA TYR A 173 -16.81 14.91 2.26
C TYR A 173 -17.89 16.00 2.42
N ILE A 174 -18.78 16.15 1.45
CA ILE A 174 -19.90 17.10 1.50
C ILE A 174 -20.84 16.77 2.66
N GLU A 175 -21.20 15.51 2.84
CA GLU A 175 -22.07 15.06 3.94
C GLU A 175 -21.43 15.33 5.30
N LYS A 176 -20.16 14.95 5.50
CA LYS A 176 -19.46 15.21 6.76
C LYS A 176 -19.28 16.70 7.04
N ARG A 177 -19.15 17.54 6.00
CA ARG A 177 -19.04 19.00 6.16
C ARG A 177 -20.28 19.62 6.79
N LYS A 178 -21.47 19.02 6.65
CA LYS A 178 -22.70 19.49 7.30
C LYS A 178 -22.69 19.36 8.82
N LEU A 179 -21.76 18.57 9.37
CA LEU A 179 -21.65 18.27 10.81
C LEU A 179 -20.84 19.33 11.60
N PHE A 180 -20.20 20.26 10.88
CA PHE A 180 -19.34 21.33 11.41
C PHE A 180 -19.99 22.71 11.23
#